data_AF-A0A8T5PGU5-F1
#
_entry.id   AF-A0A8T5PGU5-F1
#
_cell.length_a   1.000
_cell.length_b   1.000
_cell.length_c   1.000
_cell.angle_alpha   90.00
_cell.angle_beta   90.00
_cell.angle_gamma   90.00
#
_symmetry.space_group_name_H-M   'P 1'
#
loop_
_entity.id
_entity.type
_entity.pdbx_description
1 polymer ?
#
loop_
_entity_poly.entity_id
_entity_poly.type
_entity_poly.pdbx_seq_one_letter_code
_entity_poly.pdbx_strand_id
1 'polypeptide(L)'
;MLGYSGFEIAILVLLAIALMHYTQLIKKNSKSIKWLVSGAASFIIASVLDLVTYIRVWITADGINYGHALFSIIGALLILVGGLKMIYELFEE
;
A
#
# COMPACT_ATOMS: atom_id res chain seq x y z
N MET A 1 -18.42 7.80 8.67
CA MET A 1 -17.60 7.79 7.44
C MET A 1 -17.09 6.37 7.25
N LEU A 2 -17.51 5.70 6.18
CA LEU A 2 -16.97 4.38 5.79
C LEU A 2 -15.57 4.58 5.19
N GLY A 3 -14.63 5.03 6.01
CA GLY A 3 -13.24 5.16 5.64
C GLY A 3 -12.52 3.89 6.02
N TYR A 4 -12.18 3.06 5.03
CA TYR A 4 -11.27 1.95 5.26
C TYR A 4 -9.95 2.49 5.83
N SER A 5 -9.46 1.87 6.88
CA SER A 5 -8.14 2.14 7.44
C SER A 5 -7.04 1.76 6.45
N GLY A 6 -5.88 2.42 6.53
CA GLY A 6 -4.73 2.09 5.68
C GLY A 6 -4.34 0.61 5.76
N PHE A 7 -4.51 -0.02 6.92
CA PHE A 7 -4.29 -1.45 7.12
C PHE A 7 -5.24 -2.33 6.31
N GLU A 8 -6.53 -2.01 6.28
CA GLU A 8 -7.51 -2.74 5.46
C GLU A 8 -7.20 -2.60 3.97
N ILE A 9 -6.78 -1.41 3.53
CA ILE A 9 -6.32 -1.18 2.15
C ILE A 9 -5.14 -2.09 1.81
N ALA A 10 -4.15 -2.20 2.70
CA ALA A 10 -2.99 -3.08 2.50
C ALA A 10 -3.40 -4.55 2.35
N ILE A 11 -4.30 -5.03 3.21
CA ILE A 11 -4.81 -6.41 3.14
C ILE A 11 -5.53 -6.66 1.83
N LEU A 12 -6.45 -5.76 1.44
CA LEU A 12 -7.21 -5.89 0.19
C LEU A 12 -6.30 -5.93 -1.04
N VAL A 13 -5.26 -5.10 -1.08
CA VAL A 13 -4.27 -5.09 -2.17
C VAL A 13 -3.48 -6.39 -2.22
N LEU A 14 -2.99 -6.87 -1.08
CA LEU A 14 -2.26 -8.15 -1.03
C LEU A 14 -3.15 -9.33 -1.45
N LEU A 15 -4.41 -9.33 -1.01
CA LEU A 15 -5.38 -10.36 -1.38
C LEU A 15 -5.67 -10.33 -2.89
N ALA A 16 -5.87 -9.13 -3.46
CA ALA A 16 -6.05 -8.96 -4.89
C ALA A 16 -4.84 -9.48 -5.68
N ILE A 17 -3.61 -9.14 -5.28
CA ILE A 17 -2.39 -9.64 -5.92
C ILE A 17 -2.31 -11.16 -5.83
N ALA A 18 -2.61 -11.75 -4.68
CA ALA A 18 -2.59 -13.20 -4.50
C ALA A 18 -3.59 -13.90 -5.43
N LEU A 19 -4.81 -13.37 -5.55
CA LEU A 19 -5.82 -13.89 -6.48
C LEU A 19 -5.39 -13.76 -7.94
N MET A 20 -4.85 -12.60 -8.33
CA MET A 20 -4.38 -12.38 -9.69
C MET A 20 -3.16 -13.25 -10.05
N HIS A 21 -2.33 -13.60 -9.08
CA HIS A 21 -1.25 -14.58 -9.25
C HIS A 21 -1.80 -16.00 -9.44
N TYR A 22 -2.84 -16.37 -8.68
CA TYR A 22 -3.50 -17.67 -8.80
C TYR A 22 -4.18 -17.87 -10.17
N THR A 23 -4.82 -16.83 -10.70
CA THR A 23 -5.49 -16.87 -12.01
C THR A 23 -4.54 -16.72 -13.20
N GLN A 24 -3.23 -16.63 -12.97
CA GLN A 24 -2.20 -16.41 -14.00
C GLN A 24 -2.42 -15.13 -14.85
N LEU A 25 -3.22 -14.18 -14.36
CA LEU A 25 -3.50 -12.91 -15.03
C LEU A 25 -2.28 -12.00 -15.12
N ILE A 26 -1.23 -12.27 -14.32
CA ILE A 26 -0.05 -11.42 -14.25
C ILE A 26 1.22 -12.27 -14.23
N LYS A 27 2.23 -11.85 -14.99
CA LYS A 27 3.57 -12.43 -14.94
C LYS A 27 4.18 -12.25 -13.55
N LYS A 28 4.78 -13.33 -13.02
CA LYS A 28 5.38 -13.46 -11.67
C LYS A 28 6.42 -12.40 -11.28
N ASN A 29 6.81 -11.50 -12.19
CA ASN A 29 7.88 -10.51 -11.98
C ASN A 29 7.58 -9.14 -12.61
N SER A 30 6.31 -8.79 -12.84
CA SER A 30 5.94 -7.50 -13.42
C SER A 30 6.38 -6.35 -12.50
N LYS A 31 6.74 -5.21 -13.11
CA LYS A 31 7.03 -3.99 -12.33
C LYS A 31 5.78 -3.55 -11.57
N SER A 32 4.58 -3.68 -12.15
CA SER A 32 3.31 -3.33 -11.51
C SER A 32 3.11 -4.01 -10.14
N ILE A 33 3.35 -5.32 -10.03
CA ILE A 33 3.22 -6.05 -8.75
C ILE A 33 4.18 -5.50 -7.69
N LYS A 34 5.44 -5.22 -8.06
CA LYS A 34 6.43 -4.70 -7.10
C LYS A 34 5.97 -3.39 -6.47
N TRP A 35 5.39 -2.51 -7.27
CA TRP A 35 4.88 -1.21 -6.81
C TRP A 35 3.65 -1.39 -5.91
N LEU A 36 2.72 -2.28 -6.28
CA LEU A 36 1.56 -2.58 -5.45
C LEU A 36 1.95 -3.17 -4.08
N VAL A 37 2.90 -4.12 -4.05
CA VAL A 37 3.41 -4.72 -2.80
C VAL A 37 4.14 -3.68 -1.95
N SER A 38 4.98 -2.84 -2.54
CA SER A 38 5.66 -1.75 -1.81
C SER A 38 4.67 -0.72 -1.25
N GLY A 39 3.57 -0.46 -1.95
CA GLY A 39 2.50 0.39 -1.46
C GLY A 39 1.75 -0.23 -0.26
N ALA A 40 1.41 -1.51 -0.35
CA ALA A 40 0.82 -2.25 0.78
C ALA A 40 1.74 -2.30 2.00
N ALA A 41 3.04 -2.54 1.80
CA ALA A 41 4.03 -2.51 2.87
C ALA A 41 4.12 -1.13 3.56
N SER A 42 4.01 -0.05 2.79
CA SER A 42 4.01 1.32 3.33
C SER A 42 2.80 1.57 4.24
N PHE A 43 1.62 1.07 3.89
CA PHE A 43 0.44 1.14 4.77
C PHE A 43 0.56 0.30 6.04
N ILE A 44 1.21 -0.87 5.96
CA ILE A 44 1.53 -1.68 7.15
C ILE A 44 2.46 -0.89 8.08
N ILE A 45 3.51 -0.28 7.53
CA ILE A 45 4.42 0.58 8.30
C ILE A 45 3.66 1.75 8.93
N ALA A 46 2.83 2.46 8.16
CA ALA A 46 2.00 3.55 8.68
C ALA A 46 1.10 3.12 9.85
N SER A 47 0.57 1.90 9.80
CA SER A 47 -0.26 1.32 10.86
C SER A 47 0.55 0.97 12.11
N VAL A 48 1.75 0.42 11.94
CA VAL A 48 2.69 0.14 13.05
C VAL A 48 3.12 1.44 13.74
N LEU A 49 3.38 2.50 12.98
CA LEU A 49 3.77 3.81 13.53
C LEU A 49 2.68 4.46 14.38
N ASP A 50 1.41 4.09 14.18
CA ASP A 50 0.30 4.57 14.97
C ASP A 50 0.02 3.68 16.20
N LEU A 51 0.32 2.37 16.08
CA LEU A 51 0.13 1.39 17.16
C LEU A 51 1.22 1.46 18.25
N VAL A 52 2.46 1.78 17.88
CA VAL A 52 3.60 1.76 18.82
C VAL A 52 3.69 3.10 19.54
N THR A 53 3.22 3.13 20.80
CA THR A 53 3.15 4.33 21.65
C THR A 53 4.48 5.08 21.74
N TYR A 54 5.59 4.36 21.89
CA TYR A 54 6.91 4.97 22.02
C TYR A 54 7.34 5.66 20.73
N ILE A 55 7.07 5.04 19.57
CA ILE A 55 7.41 5.64 18.28
C ILE A 55 6.50 6.83 18.02
N ARG A 56 5.18 6.68 18.21
CA ARG A 56 4.19 7.74 18.03
C ARG A 56 4.59 9.04 18.74
N VAL A 57 5.07 8.98 19.99
CA VAL A 57 5.51 10.19 20.72
C VAL A 57 6.70 10.90 20.06
N TRP A 58 7.62 10.16 19.43
CA TRP A 58 8.81 10.71 18.79
C TRP A 58 8.57 11.30 17.40
N ILE A 59 7.57 10.79 16.67
CA ILE A 59 7.23 11.25 15.31
C ILE A 59 5.95 12.09 15.24
N THR A 60 5.35 12.38 16.39
CA THR A 60 4.19 13.26 16.50
C THR A 60 4.63 14.64 16.95
N ALA A 61 4.43 15.67 16.12
CA ALA A 61 4.47 17.07 16.55
C ALA A 61 3.09 17.70 16.39
N ASP A 62 2.65 18.51 17.35
CA ASP A 62 1.33 19.14 17.37
C ASP A 62 0.14 18.16 17.23
N GLY A 63 0.31 16.92 17.67
CA GLY A 63 -0.72 15.87 17.58
C GLY A 63 -0.81 15.18 16.20
N ILE A 64 0.05 15.54 15.24
CA ILE A 64 0.11 14.92 13.91
C ILE A 64 1.26 13.91 13.86
N ASN A 65 0.94 12.64 13.62
CA ASN A 65 1.93 11.59 13.38
C ASN A 65 2.48 11.70 11.95
N TYR A 66 3.57 12.44 11.76
CA TYR A 66 4.16 12.72 10.44
C TYR A 66 4.64 11.45 9.74
N GLY A 67 5.10 10.45 10.50
CA GLY A 67 5.47 9.15 9.95
C GLY A 67 4.26 8.44 9.35
N HIS A 68 3.14 8.38 10.08
CA HIS A 68 1.90 7.82 9.56
C HIS A 68 1.43 8.52 8.27
N ALA A 69 1.41 9.87 8.27
CA ALA A 69 0.99 10.65 7.12
C ALA A 69 1.90 10.40 5.89
N LEU A 70 3.21 10.42 6.09
CA LEU A 70 4.20 10.20 5.04
C LEU A 70 4.04 8.82 4.39
N PHE A 71 4.01 7.76 5.19
CA PHE A 71 3.91 6.39 4.68
C PHE A 71 2.54 6.09 4.07
N SER A 72 1.48 6.73 4.55
CA SER A 72 0.14 6.61 3.94
C SER A 72 0.09 7.27 2.55
N ILE A 73 0.71 8.44 2.38
CA ILE A 73 0.82 9.11 1.07
C ILE A 73 1.67 8.29 0.10
N ILE A 74 2.84 7.81 0.55
CA ILE A 74 3.72 6.95 -0.25
C ILE A 74 2.98 5.67 -0.65
N GLY A 75 2.28 5.03 0.29
CA GLY A 75 1.49 3.83 0.04
C GLY A 75 0.44 4.04 -1.04
N ALA A 76 -0.33 5.14 -0.94
CA ALA A 76 -1.36 5.49 -1.91
C ALA A 76 -0.76 5.73 -3.32
N LEU A 77 0.34 6.48 -3.42
CA LEU A 77 1.01 6.76 -4.69
C LEU A 77 1.55 5.48 -5.35
N LEU A 78 2.17 4.59 -4.57
CA LEU A 78 2.72 3.33 -5.09
C LEU A 78 1.61 2.39 -5.58
N ILE A 79 0.48 2.32 -4.87
CA ILE A 79 -0.68 1.53 -5.33
C ILE A 79 -1.25 2.13 -6.60
N LEU A 80 -1.40 3.46 -6.68
CA LEU A 80 -1.92 4.14 -7.85
C LEU A 80 -1.04 3.87 -9.09
N VAL A 81 0.27 4.10 -8.97
CA VAL A 81 1.22 3.89 -10.08
C VAL A 81 1.30 2.42 -10.46
N GLY A 82 1.33 1.51 -9.48
CA GLY A 82 1.32 0.07 -9.72
C GLY A 82 0.06 -0.40 -10.44
N GLY A 83 -1.11 0.11 -10.03
CA GLY A 83 -2.40 -0.18 -10.66
C GLY A 83 -2.49 0.35 -12.09
N LEU A 84 -2.09 1.61 -12.32
CA LEU A 84 -2.05 2.20 -13.66
C LEU A 84 -1.12 1.41 -14.59
N LYS A 85 0.07 1.02 -14.10
CA LYS A 85 1.00 0.22 -14.89
C LYS A 85 0.44 -1.17 -15.18
N MET A 86 -0.27 -1.78 -14.24
CA MET A 86 -0.91 -3.07 -14.43
C MET A 86 -2.00 -3.01 -15.51
N ILE A 87 -2.85 -1.97 -15.47
CA ILE A 87 -3.89 -1.74 -16.48
C ILE A 87 -3.24 -1.56 -17.85
N TYR A 88 -2.18 -0.77 -17.93
CA TYR A 88 -1.43 -0.58 -19.18
C TYR A 88 -0.83 -1.89 -19.70
N GLU A 89 -0.21 -2.70 -18.84
CA GLU A 89 0.33 -4.02 -19.21
C GLU A 89 -0.76 -4.99 -19.71
N LEU A 90 -1.99 -4.88 -19.21
CA LEU A 90 -3.13 -5.68 -19.69
C LEU A 90 -3.68 -5.24 -21.06
N PHE A 91 -3.49 -3.97 -21.45
CA PHE A 91 -3.91 -3.45 -22.76
C PHE A 91 -2.81 -3.52 -23.83
N GLU A 92 -1.55 -3.67 -23.41
CA GLU A 92 -0.41 -3.87 -24.31
C GLU A 92 -0.14 -5.35 -24.67
N GLU A 93 -0.77 -6.29 -23.96
CA GLU A 93 -0.82 -7.71 -24.35
C GLU A 93 -1.93 -7.98 -25.37
#